data_AF-A0A661P2J9-F1
#
_entry.id   AF-A0A661P2J9-F1
#
_cell.length_a   1.000
_cell.length_b   1.000
_cell.length_c   1.000
_cell.angle_alpha   90.00
_cell.angle_beta   90.00
_cell.angle_gamma   90.00
#
_symmetry.space_group_name_H-M   'P 1'
#
loop_
_entity.id
_entity.type
_entity.pdbx_description
1 polymer ?
#
loop_
_entity_poly.entity_id
_entity_poly.type
_entity_poly.pdbx_seq_one_letter_code
_entity_poly.pdbx_strand_id
1 'polypeptide(L)'
;MQRTWGICLASLSLLLVGTVLVGTGCDNKKSTGDTSGSAEAKPKVALGGTCKANQDCVSGHGCADDKTCQTYKTIECRGRGDTCKRAGLCTGDGKRCVAGTDADCKASKVCAKEARCTAKLGSCVIGSAEDCKALCTQFGRCTFQDDKCVADSDDDCKASEACTKYEKCTAQAGSCFKDKR
;
A
#
# COMPACT_ATOMS: atom_id res chain seq x y z
N MET A 1 31.93 22.07 28.72
CA MET A 1 31.77 22.66 30.06
C MET A 1 30.56 23.58 30.03
N GLN A 2 29.84 23.71 31.16
CA GLN A 2 28.52 24.37 31.37
C GLN A 2 27.33 23.48 30.95
N ARG A 3 26.69 22.64 31.79
CA ARG A 3 26.10 22.74 33.15
C ARG A 3 24.96 23.77 33.25
N THR A 4 23.73 23.32 33.02
CA THR A 4 22.49 23.99 33.44
C THR A 4 21.75 23.12 34.46
N TRP A 5 21.47 23.72 35.61
CA TRP A 5 20.68 23.23 36.75
C TRP A 5 19.17 23.24 36.35
N GLY A 6 18.23 22.45 36.87
CA GLY A 6 18.01 21.98 38.24
C GLY A 6 16.89 22.80 38.89
N ILE A 7 15.61 22.44 38.70
CA ILE A 7 14.49 22.92 39.54
C ILE A 7 13.52 21.77 39.82
N CYS A 8 13.58 21.26 41.06
CA CYS A 8 12.56 20.43 41.69
C CYS A 8 11.40 21.32 42.16
N LEU A 9 10.16 20.93 41.89
CA LEU A 9 9.00 21.40 42.64
C LEU A 9 8.32 20.21 43.30
N ALA A 10 8.58 20.09 44.60
CA ALA A 10 7.86 19.22 45.51
C ALA A 10 6.51 19.87 45.85
N SER A 11 5.41 19.14 45.63
CA SER A 11 4.11 19.47 46.23
C SER A 11 3.86 18.50 47.37
N LEU A 12 3.96 19.04 48.57
CA LEU A 12 3.82 18.40 49.86
C LEU A 12 2.45 18.81 50.44
N SER A 13 1.54 17.85 50.60
CA SER A 13 0.41 17.96 51.54
C SER A 13 0.14 16.60 52.17
N LEU A 14 0.69 16.46 53.37
CA LEU A 14 0.22 15.68 54.53
C LEU A 14 -1.32 15.79 54.69
N LEU A 15 -2.12 14.88 55.27
CA LEU A 15 -1.98 13.84 56.31
C LEU A 15 -3.43 13.24 56.44
N LEU A 16 -3.71 11.94 56.61
CA LEU A 16 -3.93 11.28 57.92
C LEU A 16 -4.42 9.83 57.70
N VAL A 17 -3.75 8.90 58.39
CA VAL A 17 -4.26 7.78 59.22
C VAL A 17 -5.15 6.71 58.57
N GLY A 18 -4.69 5.45 58.61
CA GLY A 18 -5.61 4.32 58.57
C GLY A 18 -4.97 2.95 58.41
N THR A 19 -4.58 2.35 59.55
CA THR A 19 -4.56 0.90 59.83
C THR A 19 -3.54 -0.02 59.14
N VAL A 20 -2.71 -0.58 60.02
CA VAL A 20 -1.87 -1.77 59.89
C VAL A 20 -2.72 -3.00 59.54
N LEU A 21 -2.32 -3.73 58.50
CA LEU A 21 -2.58 -5.17 58.42
C LEU A 21 -1.28 -5.88 58.00
N VAL A 22 -0.82 -6.71 58.94
CA VAL A 22 0.32 -7.61 58.82
C VAL A 22 -0.07 -8.73 57.86
N GLY A 23 0.66 -8.83 56.75
CA GLY A 23 0.57 -9.94 55.80
C GLY A 23 1.97 -10.45 55.51
N THR A 24 2.43 -11.39 56.34
CA THR A 24 3.65 -12.17 56.13
C THR A 24 3.49 -13.08 54.91
N GLY A 25 4.37 -12.94 53.92
CA GLY A 25 4.41 -13.80 52.74
C GLY A 25 5.58 -13.48 51.83
N CYS A 26 6.81 -13.67 52.31
CA CYS A 26 8.01 -13.66 51.47
C CYS A 26 8.17 -15.02 50.79
N ASP A 27 7.43 -15.25 49.71
CA ASP A 27 7.74 -16.34 48.79
C ASP A 27 8.98 -15.98 47.98
N ASN A 28 10.10 -16.53 48.45
CA ASN A 28 11.42 -16.43 47.86
C ASN A 28 11.45 -17.27 46.55
N LYS A 29 10.85 -16.73 45.48
CA LYS A 29 10.91 -17.37 44.16
C LYS A 29 12.28 -17.09 43.56
N LYS A 30 13.18 -18.06 43.80
CA LYS A 30 14.48 -18.27 43.19
C LYS A 30 14.43 -17.89 41.70
N SER A 31 14.91 -16.67 41.39
CA SER A 31 15.14 -16.20 40.03
C SER A 31 16.25 -17.06 39.43
N THR A 32 15.85 -18.07 38.66
CA THR A 32 16.77 -18.88 37.88
C THR A 32 17.22 -18.08 36.68
N GLY A 33 18.43 -17.54 36.79
CA GLY A 33 19.36 -17.38 35.67
C GLY A 33 18.89 -16.52 34.52
N ASP A 34 18.98 -15.19 34.70
CA ASP A 34 19.26 -14.30 33.58
C ASP A 34 20.66 -14.64 33.04
N THR A 35 20.73 -15.60 32.13
CA THR A 35 21.84 -15.64 31.18
C THR A 35 21.68 -14.42 30.29
N SER A 36 22.33 -13.34 30.73
CA SER A 36 22.74 -12.21 29.89
C SER A 36 23.70 -12.74 28.82
N GLY A 37 23.18 -13.55 27.90
CA GLY A 37 23.81 -13.77 26.61
C GLY A 37 23.71 -12.44 25.90
N SER A 38 24.85 -11.80 25.66
CA SER A 38 24.96 -10.73 24.67
C SER A 38 24.49 -11.30 23.35
N ALA A 39 23.18 -11.23 23.09
CA ALA A 39 22.61 -11.60 21.82
C ALA A 39 23.20 -10.62 20.82
N GLU A 40 24.14 -11.11 19.99
CA GLU A 40 24.63 -10.39 18.84
C GLU A 40 23.42 -9.85 18.09
N ALA A 41 23.30 -8.53 18.06
CA ALA A 41 22.16 -7.85 17.47
C ALA A 41 22.11 -8.26 15.99
N LYS A 42 21.07 -9.03 15.62
CA LYS A 42 20.88 -9.42 14.22
C LYS A 42 20.84 -8.17 13.33
N PRO A 43 21.47 -8.20 12.16
CA PRO A 43 21.45 -7.07 11.25
C PRO A 43 20.01 -6.78 10.82
N LYS A 44 19.63 -5.50 10.87
CA LYS A 44 18.32 -5.03 10.41
C LYS A 44 18.24 -5.06 8.88
N VAL A 45 17.06 -5.36 8.37
CA VAL A 45 16.74 -5.54 6.95
C VAL A 45 16.22 -4.23 6.36
N ALA A 46 16.73 -3.87 5.18
CA ALA A 46 16.35 -2.67 4.45
C ALA A 46 14.96 -2.76 3.81
N LEU A 47 14.50 -1.64 3.22
CA LEU A 47 13.25 -1.57 2.47
C LEU A 47 13.17 -2.68 1.40
N GLY A 48 12.04 -3.39 1.34
CA GLY A 48 11.79 -4.49 0.41
C GLY A 48 12.39 -5.84 0.81
N GLY A 49 13.26 -5.89 1.83
CA GLY A 49 13.77 -7.16 2.34
C GLY A 49 12.76 -7.91 3.20
N THR A 50 12.97 -9.21 3.38
CA THR A 50 12.04 -10.09 4.11
C THR A 50 12.15 -9.92 5.63
N CYS A 51 11.03 -10.02 6.33
CA CYS A 51 10.94 -9.83 7.78
C CYS A 51 9.95 -10.79 8.43
N LYS A 52 10.14 -11.06 9.72
CA LYS A 52 9.19 -11.81 10.56
C LYS A 52 8.46 -10.89 11.53
N ALA A 53 9.13 -9.84 12.01
CA ALA A 53 8.60 -8.85 12.92
C ALA A 53 9.16 -7.45 12.61
N ASN A 54 8.50 -6.40 13.13
CA ASN A 54 8.90 -5.01 12.91
C ASN A 54 10.35 -4.71 13.32
N GLN A 55 10.85 -5.39 14.36
CA GLN A 55 12.22 -5.24 14.86
C GLN A 55 13.29 -5.73 13.88
N ASP A 56 12.92 -6.55 12.90
CA ASP A 56 13.82 -7.01 11.85
C ASP A 56 14.10 -5.88 10.84
N CYS A 57 13.26 -4.86 10.75
CA CYS A 57 13.39 -3.79 9.77
C CYS A 57 14.27 -2.64 10.29
N VAL A 58 14.94 -1.95 9.36
CA VAL A 58 15.64 -0.69 9.67
C VAL A 58 14.69 0.35 10.25
N SER A 59 15.23 1.30 11.03
CA SER A 59 14.43 2.34 11.69
C SER A 59 13.52 3.08 10.71
N GLY A 60 12.29 3.41 11.14
CA GLY A 60 11.27 4.05 10.30
C GLY A 60 10.48 3.12 9.38
N HIS A 61 10.72 1.80 9.47
CA HIS A 61 10.04 0.79 8.68
C HIS A 61 9.34 -0.24 9.58
N GLY A 62 8.28 -0.83 9.06
CA GLY A 62 7.56 -1.94 9.68
C GLY A 62 7.56 -3.17 8.78
N CYS A 63 7.26 -4.32 9.37
CA CYS A 63 7.05 -5.56 8.64
C CYS A 63 5.59 -5.65 8.19
N ALA A 64 5.35 -5.59 6.88
CA ALA A 64 4.02 -5.67 6.31
C ALA A 64 3.46 -7.11 6.32
N ASP A 65 2.17 -7.25 5.98
CA ASP A 65 1.51 -8.57 5.92
C ASP A 65 2.14 -9.51 4.89
N ASP A 66 2.71 -8.95 3.82
CA ASP A 66 3.46 -9.67 2.78
C ASP A 66 4.89 -10.09 3.22
N LYS A 67 5.22 -9.90 4.50
CA LYS A 67 6.52 -10.24 5.10
C LYS A 67 7.69 -9.47 4.49
N THR A 68 7.44 -8.25 4.01
CA THR A 68 8.50 -7.34 3.57
C THR A 68 8.56 -6.07 4.40
N CYS A 69 9.76 -5.53 4.60
CA CYS A 69 9.99 -4.26 5.28
C CYS A 69 9.52 -3.10 4.40
N GLN A 70 8.59 -2.29 4.90
CA GLN A 70 8.00 -1.15 4.21
C GLN A 70 7.94 0.08 5.10
N THR A 71 7.79 1.26 4.53
CA THR A 71 7.49 2.45 5.34
C THR A 71 6.15 2.27 6.03
N TYR A 72 6.00 2.77 7.26
CA TYR A 72 4.71 2.70 7.96
C TYR A 72 3.58 3.34 7.15
N LYS A 73 3.88 4.37 6.35
CA LYS A 73 2.92 4.99 5.47
C LYS A 73 2.45 4.05 4.36
N THR A 74 3.37 3.31 3.73
CA THR A 74 2.99 2.30 2.73
C THR A 74 2.14 1.19 3.35
N ILE A 75 2.48 0.72 4.55
CA ILE A 75 1.67 -0.27 5.28
C ILE A 75 0.26 0.27 5.53
N GLU A 76 0.14 1.52 5.98
CA GLU A 76 -1.15 2.20 6.17
C GLU A 76 -1.94 2.30 4.85
N CYS A 77 -1.29 2.70 3.75
CA CYS A 77 -1.93 2.84 2.43
C CYS A 77 -2.46 1.51 1.90
N ARG A 78 -1.73 0.41 2.10
CA ARG A 78 -2.18 -0.94 1.75
C ARG A 78 -3.30 -1.43 2.68
N GLY A 79 -3.26 -1.06 3.96
CA GLY A 79 -4.33 -1.31 4.92
C GLY A 79 -5.64 -0.59 4.60
N ARG A 80 -5.58 0.57 3.92
CA ARG A 80 -6.73 1.27 3.32
C ARG A 80 -7.20 0.56 2.05
N GLY A 81 -7.65 -0.69 2.22
CA GLY A 81 -7.90 -1.65 1.16
C GLY A 81 -8.75 -1.15 -0.01
N ASP A 82 -9.72 -0.25 0.23
CA ASP A 82 -10.54 0.31 -0.85
C ASP A 82 -9.78 1.25 -1.77
N THR A 83 -8.98 2.17 -1.23
CA THR A 83 -8.26 3.15 -2.06
C THR A 83 -7.14 2.47 -2.85
N CYS A 84 -6.36 1.61 -2.20
CA CYS A 84 -5.31 0.84 -2.85
C CYS A 84 -5.89 -0.09 -3.94
N LYS A 85 -6.87 -0.95 -3.60
CA LYS A 85 -7.43 -1.91 -4.58
C LYS A 85 -8.22 -1.24 -5.70
N ARG A 86 -8.87 -0.09 -5.45
CA ARG A 86 -9.65 0.59 -6.50
C ARG A 86 -8.78 1.46 -7.40
N ALA A 87 -7.93 2.29 -6.82
CA ALA A 87 -7.23 3.36 -7.52
C ALA A 87 -5.73 3.13 -7.71
N GLY A 88 -5.18 2.03 -7.16
CA GLY A 88 -3.74 1.73 -7.24
C GLY A 88 -2.88 2.65 -6.37
N LEU A 89 -3.47 3.34 -5.39
CA LEU A 89 -2.74 4.25 -4.51
C LEU A 89 -2.25 3.49 -3.27
N CYS A 90 -1.28 2.59 -3.48
CA CYS A 90 -0.84 1.64 -2.47
C CYS A 90 0.50 2.02 -1.80
N THR A 91 1.18 3.06 -2.28
CA THR A 91 2.51 3.45 -1.79
C THR A 91 2.43 4.76 -1.00
N GLY A 92 3.12 4.85 0.13
CA GLY A 92 3.17 6.06 0.94
C GLY A 92 4.29 7.02 0.52
N ASP A 93 3.95 8.27 0.15
CA ASP A 93 4.92 9.34 -0.16
C ASP A 93 5.33 10.17 1.06
N GLY A 94 5.05 9.66 2.26
CA GLY A 94 5.21 10.34 3.55
C GLY A 94 3.95 11.04 4.04
N LYS A 95 3.18 11.72 3.17
CA LYS A 95 1.95 12.43 3.57
C LYS A 95 0.68 11.76 3.06
N ARG A 96 0.73 11.15 1.89
CA ARG A 96 -0.43 10.62 1.17
C ARG A 96 -0.14 9.23 0.60
N CYS A 97 -1.19 8.61 0.11
CA CYS A 97 -1.10 7.36 -0.66
C CYS A 97 -1.10 7.70 -2.15
N VAL A 98 -0.15 7.14 -2.87
CA VAL A 98 0.12 7.38 -4.29
C VAL A 98 0.32 6.06 -5.02
N ALA A 99 0.20 6.08 -6.34
CA ALA A 99 0.71 5.01 -7.20
C ALA A 99 2.23 5.15 -7.28
N GLY A 100 2.95 4.32 -6.52
CA GLY A 100 4.41 4.37 -6.48
C GLY A 100 5.05 3.53 -7.58
N THR A 101 4.35 2.49 -8.03
CA THR A 101 4.84 1.55 -9.04
C THR A 101 3.71 1.10 -9.98
N ASP A 102 4.06 0.64 -11.17
CA ASP A 102 3.09 0.03 -12.09
C ASP A 102 2.41 -1.20 -11.48
N ALA A 103 3.06 -1.89 -10.54
CA ALA A 103 2.46 -3.02 -9.84
C ALA A 103 1.25 -2.57 -8.99
N ASP A 104 1.34 -1.40 -8.34
CA ASP A 104 0.20 -0.82 -7.61
C ASP A 104 -0.98 -0.56 -8.56
N CYS A 105 -0.70 -0.01 -9.75
CA CYS A 105 -1.71 0.27 -10.76
C CYS A 105 -2.29 -0.99 -11.39
N LYS A 106 -1.45 -1.95 -11.80
CA LYS A 106 -1.86 -3.22 -12.43
C LYS A 106 -2.73 -4.08 -11.53
N ALA A 107 -2.51 -4.04 -10.22
CA ALA A 107 -3.34 -4.75 -9.24
C ALA A 107 -4.70 -4.06 -8.98
N SER A 108 -4.92 -2.87 -9.51
CA SER A 108 -6.09 -2.05 -9.20
C SER A 108 -7.29 -2.28 -10.14
N LYS A 109 -8.48 -1.97 -9.64
CA LYS A 109 -9.70 -1.97 -10.47
C LYS A 109 -9.67 -0.89 -11.56
N VAL A 110 -8.96 0.22 -11.35
CA VAL A 110 -8.86 1.28 -12.36
C VAL A 110 -8.06 0.82 -13.59
N CYS A 111 -7.02 0.00 -13.40
CA CYS A 111 -6.35 -0.66 -14.53
C CYS A 111 -7.31 -1.57 -15.30
N ALA A 112 -8.00 -2.47 -14.60
CA ALA A 112 -8.90 -3.44 -15.25
C ALA A 112 -10.10 -2.80 -15.98
N LYS A 113 -10.58 -1.64 -15.52
CA LYS A 113 -11.78 -0.99 -16.05
C LYS A 113 -11.52 0.20 -16.96
N GLU A 114 -10.41 0.88 -16.77
CA GLU A 114 -10.09 2.15 -17.45
C GLU A 114 -8.73 2.11 -18.17
N ALA A 115 -8.06 0.94 -18.23
CA ALA A 115 -6.71 0.79 -18.78
C ALA A 115 -5.64 1.64 -18.06
N ARG A 116 -5.91 2.17 -16.86
CA ARG A 116 -4.94 2.98 -16.12
C ARG A 116 -3.97 2.09 -15.34
N CYS A 117 -3.00 1.51 -16.03
CA CYS A 117 -2.12 0.49 -15.50
C CYS A 117 -0.67 0.95 -15.27
N THR A 118 -0.34 2.18 -15.67
CA THR A 118 1.01 2.76 -15.53
C THR A 118 1.03 3.80 -14.41
N ALA A 119 2.03 3.74 -13.52
CA ALA A 119 2.21 4.73 -12.47
C ALA A 119 2.96 5.95 -13.00
N LYS A 120 2.34 7.13 -12.90
CA LYS A 120 2.92 8.41 -13.33
C LYS A 120 2.50 9.53 -12.39
N LEU A 121 3.48 10.28 -11.87
CA LEU A 121 3.26 11.40 -10.95
C LEU A 121 2.35 11.06 -9.75
N GLY A 122 2.49 9.84 -9.22
CA GLY A 122 1.72 9.36 -8.08
C GLY A 122 0.27 8.94 -8.38
N SER A 123 -0.11 8.83 -9.65
CA SER A 123 -1.43 8.36 -10.10
C SER A 123 -1.31 7.25 -11.15
N CYS A 124 -2.38 6.49 -11.32
CA CYS A 124 -2.47 5.51 -12.40
C CYS A 124 -3.02 6.15 -13.68
N VAL A 125 -2.30 5.97 -14.79
CA VAL A 125 -2.61 6.50 -16.12
C VAL A 125 -2.52 5.40 -17.17
N ILE A 126 -3.02 5.68 -18.37
CA ILE A 126 -2.75 4.84 -19.54
C ILE A 126 -1.38 5.28 -20.05
N GLY A 127 -0.39 4.40 -20.00
CA GLY A 127 0.99 4.71 -20.35
C GLY A 127 1.38 4.28 -21.75
N SER A 128 0.72 3.27 -22.31
CA SER A 128 1.07 2.65 -23.58
C SER A 128 -0.05 1.80 -24.17
N ALA A 129 0.18 1.23 -25.36
CA ALA A 129 -0.75 0.31 -26.01
C ALA A 129 -0.99 -0.98 -25.21
N GLU A 130 0.00 -1.44 -24.45
CA GLU A 130 -0.11 -2.63 -23.60
C GLU A 130 -1.22 -2.50 -22.56
N ASP A 131 -1.42 -1.29 -22.04
CA ASP A 131 -2.45 -0.98 -21.04
C ASP A 131 -3.87 -1.13 -21.63
N CYS A 132 -4.04 -0.93 -22.93
CA CYS A 132 -5.33 -1.01 -23.62
C CYS A 132 -5.84 -2.44 -23.81
N LYS A 133 -5.04 -3.46 -23.52
CA LYS A 133 -5.38 -4.88 -23.78
C LYS A 133 -6.71 -5.31 -23.15
N ALA A 134 -7.03 -4.85 -21.94
CA ALA A 134 -8.28 -5.18 -21.27
C ALA A 134 -9.50 -4.54 -21.95
N LEU A 135 -9.35 -3.33 -22.47
CA LEU A 135 -10.43 -2.62 -23.18
C LEU A 135 -10.55 -3.06 -24.64
N CYS A 136 -9.47 -3.56 -25.23
CA CYS A 136 -9.45 -4.15 -26.56
C CYS A 136 -10.41 -5.35 -26.64
N THR A 137 -10.29 -6.30 -25.72
CA THR A 137 -11.13 -7.52 -25.74
C THR A 137 -12.61 -7.22 -25.46
N GLN A 138 -12.92 -6.31 -24.53
CA GLN A 138 -14.30 -6.01 -24.16
C GLN A 138 -14.99 -5.04 -25.11
N PHE A 139 -14.30 -3.98 -25.51
CA PHE A 139 -14.89 -2.82 -26.18
C PHE A 139 -14.28 -2.49 -27.55
N GLY A 140 -13.28 -3.25 -28.00
CA GLY A 140 -12.57 -3.00 -29.25
C GLY A 140 -11.67 -1.77 -29.20
N ARG A 141 -11.29 -1.31 -28.00
CA ARG A 141 -10.43 -0.13 -27.83
C ARG A 141 -8.97 -0.55 -27.71
N CYS A 142 -8.37 -0.94 -28.82
CA CYS A 142 -7.04 -1.56 -28.86
C CYS A 142 -5.90 -0.55 -29.05
N THR A 143 -6.20 0.62 -29.62
CA THR A 143 -5.19 1.61 -30.02
C THR A 143 -4.97 2.64 -28.92
N PHE A 144 -3.71 2.87 -28.53
CA PHE A 144 -3.36 3.96 -27.61
C PHE A 144 -3.11 5.25 -28.39
N GLN A 145 -3.96 6.25 -28.17
CA GLN A 145 -3.90 7.55 -28.84
C GLN A 145 -4.38 8.64 -27.89
N ASP A 146 -3.65 9.77 -27.83
CA ASP A 146 -3.98 10.94 -27.02
C ASP A 146 -4.31 10.61 -25.54
N ASP A 147 -3.45 9.80 -24.92
CA ASP A 147 -3.59 9.29 -23.55
C ASP A 147 -4.88 8.47 -23.30
N LYS A 148 -5.44 7.86 -24.35
CA LYS A 148 -6.68 7.07 -24.31
C LYS A 148 -6.56 5.79 -25.11
N CYS A 149 -7.41 4.82 -24.78
CA CYS A 149 -7.62 3.63 -25.61
C CYS A 149 -8.83 3.87 -26.51
N VAL A 150 -8.64 3.71 -27.82
CA VAL A 150 -9.66 3.96 -28.85
C VAL A 150 -9.77 2.76 -29.80
N ALA A 151 -10.95 2.63 -30.42
CA ALA A 151 -11.13 1.80 -31.60
C ALA A 151 -10.78 2.66 -32.82
N ASP A 152 -9.61 2.43 -33.42
CA ASP A 152 -9.13 3.21 -34.56
C ASP A 152 -9.54 2.57 -35.90
N SER A 153 -9.82 1.26 -35.88
CA SER A 153 -10.25 0.52 -37.05
C SER A 153 -11.41 -0.44 -36.75
N ASP A 154 -12.17 -0.80 -37.79
CA ASP A 154 -13.19 -1.84 -37.69
C ASP A 154 -12.61 -3.18 -37.22
N ASP A 155 -11.32 -3.43 -37.49
CA ASP A 155 -10.66 -4.66 -37.06
C ASP A 155 -10.47 -4.71 -35.53
N ASP A 156 -10.23 -3.57 -34.89
CA ASP A 156 -10.24 -3.46 -33.43
C ASP A 156 -11.62 -3.85 -32.87
N CYS A 157 -12.69 -3.42 -33.54
CA CYS A 157 -14.06 -3.71 -33.15
C CYS A 157 -14.45 -5.17 -33.39
N LYS A 158 -14.11 -5.74 -34.55
CA LYS A 158 -14.47 -7.11 -34.94
C LYS A 158 -13.95 -8.17 -33.97
N ALA A 159 -12.79 -7.95 -33.37
CA ALA A 159 -12.19 -8.88 -32.41
C ALA A 159 -12.81 -8.80 -30.99
N SER A 160 -13.73 -7.86 -30.75
CA SER A 160 -14.23 -7.56 -29.40
C SER A 160 -15.53 -8.28 -29.02
N GLU A 161 -15.78 -8.35 -27.71
CA GLU A 161 -17.10 -8.74 -27.18
C GLU A 161 -18.20 -7.78 -27.63
N ALA A 162 -17.88 -6.50 -27.84
CA ALA A 162 -18.83 -5.49 -28.34
C ALA A 162 -19.42 -5.90 -29.71
N CYS A 163 -18.59 -6.40 -30.62
CA CYS A 163 -19.04 -6.89 -31.92
C CYS A 163 -19.79 -8.22 -31.78
N THR A 164 -19.19 -9.21 -31.12
CA THR A 164 -19.76 -10.57 -31.08
C THR A 164 -21.07 -10.68 -30.29
N LYS A 165 -21.24 -9.90 -29.21
CA LYS A 165 -22.45 -9.96 -28.35
C LYS A 165 -23.47 -8.88 -28.69
N TYR A 166 -23.03 -7.73 -29.19
CA TYR A 166 -23.89 -6.56 -29.36
C TYR A 166 -23.86 -5.99 -30.79
N GLU A 167 -23.28 -6.69 -31.76
CA GLU A 167 -23.20 -6.31 -33.18
C GLU A 167 -22.52 -4.96 -33.44
N LYS A 168 -21.72 -4.48 -32.48
CA LYS A 168 -20.97 -3.23 -32.61
C LYS A 168 -19.61 -3.48 -33.26
N CYS A 169 -19.61 -3.64 -34.58
CA CYS A 169 -18.43 -4.08 -35.33
C CYS A 169 -17.74 -2.95 -36.14
N THR A 170 -18.27 -1.73 -36.09
CA THR A 170 -17.74 -0.58 -36.86
C THR A 170 -17.09 0.44 -35.93
N ALA A 171 -15.85 0.84 -36.20
CA ALA A 171 -15.17 1.88 -35.45
C ALA A 171 -15.67 3.26 -35.88
N GLN A 172 -16.09 4.06 -34.90
CA GLN A 172 -16.52 5.43 -35.12
C GLN A 172 -16.19 6.27 -33.87
N ALA A 173 -15.49 7.39 -34.07
CA ALA A 173 -15.10 8.32 -33.00
C ALA A 173 -14.42 7.61 -31.81
N GLY A 174 -13.52 6.66 -32.10
CA GLY A 174 -12.77 5.91 -31.09
C GLY A 174 -13.57 4.87 -30.31
N SER A 175 -14.76 4.49 -30.76
CA SER A 175 -15.60 3.46 -30.13
C SER A 175 -16.31 2.60 -31.17
N CYS A 176 -16.78 1.42 -30.75
CA CYS A 176 -17.48 0.51 -31.65
C CYS A 176 -19.00 0.74 -31.67
N PHE A 177 -19.59 0.74 -32.86
CA PHE A 177 -21.02 0.96 -33.13
C PHE A 177 -21.60 -0.12 -34.03
N LYS A 178 -22.93 -0.27 -33.99
CA LYS A 178 -23.66 -1.06 -34.99
C LYS A 178 -23.63 -0.32 -36.31
N ASP A 179 -23.48 -1.07 -37.39
CA ASP A 179 -23.60 -0.49 -38.73
C ASP A 179 -24.99 0.13 -38.91
N LYS A 180 -25.04 1.32 -39.49
CA LYS A 180 -26.30 2.01 -39.82
C LYS A 180 -26.76 1.50 -41.18
N ARG A 181 -27.49 0.39 -41.18
CA ARG A 181 -28.29 -0.03 -42.34
C ARG A 181 -29.41 0.97 -42.61
#